data_AF-A0A1S9ZMN4-F1
#
_entry.id   AF-A0A1S9ZMN4-F1
#
_cell.length_a   1.000
_cell.length_b   1.000
_cell.length_c   1.000
_cell.angle_alpha   90.00
_cell.angle_beta   90.00
_cell.angle_gamma   90.00
#
_symmetry.space_group_name_H-M   'P 1'
#
loop_
_entity.id
_entity.type
_entity.pdbx_description
1 polymer ?
#
loop_
_entity_poly.entity_id
_entity_poly.type
_entity_poly.pdbx_seq_one_letter_code
_entity_poly.pdbx_strand_id
1 'polypeptide(L)'
;MKITPKPNKQANIWYKNYMVLIFVIGLPVLVVVVCIFFIIYSIKIQDSTVRDDWYMDGKTLYQDASRDKLSHDLGISGIMRLTQEDQMTRVRFELNYPAQSLATQTFSDGTPLTYPKSLSVRISHATDNDKDRDFIMTHQTDNSYAGEVKLDPTPAKYYLQVSNDDDKNWRLVQHENLPKQNIAFVPLASFDEERSALPDQRSRRPSADKSF
;
A
#
# COMPACT_ATOMS: atom_id res chain seq x y z
N MET A 1 96.90 8.79 -7.45
CA MET A 1 95.88 7.72 -7.57
C MET A 1 94.56 8.28 -7.04
N LYS A 2 93.61 8.69 -7.90
CA LYS A 2 92.31 9.25 -7.48
C LYS A 2 91.27 8.13 -7.51
N ILE A 3 90.69 7.83 -6.35
CA ILE A 3 89.62 6.84 -6.20
C ILE A 3 88.30 7.60 -6.33
N THR A 4 87.58 7.42 -7.44
CA THR A 4 86.24 7.97 -7.61
C THR A 4 85.22 6.99 -7.00
N PRO A 5 84.32 7.45 -6.09
CA PRO A 5 83.30 6.58 -5.52
C PRO A 5 82.23 6.24 -6.57
N LYS A 6 81.86 4.96 -6.65
CA LYS A 6 80.74 4.49 -7.49
C LYS A 6 79.42 5.11 -6.98
N PRO A 7 78.56 5.65 -7.85
CA PRO A 7 77.25 6.14 -7.43
C PRO A 7 76.42 4.95 -6.92
N ASN A 8 75.83 5.09 -5.74
CA ASN A 8 74.88 4.10 -5.24
C ASN A 8 73.65 4.10 -6.15
N LYS A 9 73.27 2.93 -6.69
CA LYS A 9 71.96 2.78 -7.31
C LYS A 9 70.92 3.11 -6.24
N GLN A 10 70.21 4.23 -6.38
CA GLN A 10 69.10 4.57 -5.52
C GLN A 10 68.13 3.38 -5.50
N ALA A 11 67.85 2.85 -4.31
CA ALA A 11 66.91 1.76 -4.14
C ALA A 11 65.55 2.22 -4.66
N ASN A 12 64.99 1.48 -5.62
CA ASN A 12 63.67 1.78 -6.16
C ASN A 12 62.66 1.76 -5.01
N ILE A 13 62.08 2.92 -4.73
CA ILE A 13 61.13 3.09 -3.63
C ILE A 13 59.83 2.39 -4.04
N TRP A 14 59.45 1.34 -3.34
CA TRP A 14 58.44 0.35 -3.77
C TRP A 14 57.07 0.95 -4.13
N TYR A 15 56.59 1.94 -3.38
CA TYR A 15 55.29 2.60 -3.61
C TYR A 15 55.29 3.56 -4.80
N LYS A 16 56.46 3.86 -5.39
CA LYS A 16 56.57 4.66 -6.63
C LYS A 16 56.54 3.79 -7.88
N ASN A 17 56.56 2.47 -7.72
CA ASN A 17 56.45 1.56 -8.85
C ASN A 17 55.00 1.52 -9.35
N TYR A 18 54.80 1.91 -10.61
CA TYR A 18 53.49 1.94 -11.28
C TYR A 18 52.73 0.61 -11.18
N MET A 19 53.43 -0.53 -11.27
CA MET A 19 52.80 -1.84 -11.14
C MET A 19 52.25 -2.09 -9.74
N VAL A 20 52.97 -1.66 -8.70
CA VAL A 20 52.51 -1.81 -7.31
C VAL A 20 51.33 -0.87 -7.03
N LEU A 21 51.42 0.37 -7.49
CA LEU A 21 50.33 1.34 -7.33
C LEU A 21 49.02 0.87 -7.95
N ILE A 22 49.06 0.26 -9.14
CA ILE A 22 47.84 -0.20 -9.83
C ILE A 22 47.34 -1.53 -9.30
N PHE A 23 48.19 -2.56 -9.26
CA PHE A 23 47.71 -3.92 -8.97
C PHE A 23 47.60 -4.20 -7.47
N VAL A 24 48.51 -3.67 -6.66
CA VAL A 24 48.54 -3.97 -5.22
C VAL A 24 47.68 -2.99 -4.43
N ILE A 25 47.56 -1.74 -4.88
CA ILE A 25 46.78 -0.70 -4.17
C ILE A 25 45.51 -0.34 -4.95
N GLY A 26 45.63 -0.03 -6.24
CA GLY A 26 44.51 0.43 -7.06
C GLY A 26 43.39 -0.60 -7.18
N LEU A 27 43.72 -1.86 -7.44
CA LEU A 27 42.71 -2.92 -7.61
C LEU A 27 41.93 -3.18 -6.31
N PRO A 28 42.56 -3.35 -5.11
CA PRO A 28 41.82 -3.45 -3.86
C PRO A 28 40.95 -2.24 -3.55
N VAL A 29 41.45 -1.02 -3.78
CA VAL A 29 40.66 0.21 -3.57
C VAL A 29 39.43 0.23 -4.49
N LEU A 30 39.60 -0.14 -5.76
CA LEU A 30 38.50 -0.23 -6.72
C LEU A 30 37.46 -1.26 -6.27
N VAL A 31 37.87 -2.43 -5.79
CA VAL A 31 36.96 -3.45 -5.25
C VAL A 31 36.16 -2.89 -4.07
N VAL A 32 36.80 -2.19 -3.12
CA VAL A 32 36.10 -1.58 -1.99
C VAL A 32 35.07 -0.55 -2.46
N VAL A 33 35.43 0.31 -3.41
CA VAL A 33 34.51 1.31 -3.97
C VAL A 33 33.31 0.65 -4.65
N VAL A 34 33.55 -0.40 -5.44
CA VAL A 34 32.49 -1.15 -6.13
C VAL A 34 31.58 -1.88 -5.14
N CYS A 35 32.14 -2.48 -4.08
CA CYS A 35 31.35 -3.12 -3.02
C CYS A 35 30.46 -2.09 -2.29
N ILE A 36 30.99 -0.92 -1.94
CA ILE A 36 30.21 0.15 -1.32
C ILE A 36 29.10 0.63 -2.26
N PHE A 37 29.41 0.80 -3.55
CA PHE A 37 28.41 1.14 -4.56
C PHE A 37 27.29 0.11 -4.61
N PHE A 38 27.61 -1.19 -4.63
CA PHE A 38 26.60 -2.25 -4.63
C PHE A 38 25.77 -2.28 -3.35
N ILE A 39 26.38 -2.03 -2.18
CA ILE A 39 25.64 -1.91 -0.91
C ILE A 39 24.62 -0.75 -1.00
N ILE A 40 25.06 0.43 -1.44
CA ILE A 40 24.17 1.59 -1.59
C ILE A 40 23.08 1.32 -2.63
N TYR A 41 23.44 0.73 -3.76
CA TYR A 41 22.49 0.39 -4.82
C TYR A 41 21.45 -0.64 -4.36
N SER A 42 21.88 -1.66 -3.62
CA SER A 42 21.00 -2.69 -3.07
C SER A 42 20.03 -2.14 -2.02
N ILE A 43 20.46 -1.16 -1.20
CA ILE A 43 19.56 -0.49 -0.25
C ILE A 43 18.54 0.38 -0.98
N LYS A 44 18.91 0.98 -2.11
CA LYS A 44 18.01 1.82 -2.90
C LYS A 44 16.98 1.03 -3.73
N ILE A 45 17.35 -0.16 -4.20
CA ILE A 45 16.54 -1.04 -5.07
C ILE A 45 16.08 -2.28 -4.29
N GLN A 46 15.63 -2.06 -3.05
CA GLN A 46 14.96 -3.14 -2.33
C GLN A 46 13.61 -3.41 -2.99
N ASP A 47 13.42 -4.67 -3.42
CA ASP A 47 12.10 -5.20 -3.71
C ASP A 47 11.30 -5.15 -2.41
N SER A 48 10.03 -4.73 -2.44
CA SER A 48 9.23 -4.65 -1.23
C SER A 48 8.95 -6.06 -0.72
N THR A 49 9.82 -6.60 0.13
CA THR A 49 9.57 -7.87 0.79
C THR A 49 8.34 -7.73 1.67
N VAL A 50 7.52 -8.78 1.71
CA VAL A 50 6.33 -8.91 2.57
C VAL A 50 6.57 -8.22 3.92
N ARG A 51 5.69 -7.28 4.26
CA ARG A 51 5.76 -6.39 5.43
C ARG A 51 6.24 -7.12 6.69
N ASP A 52 7.38 -6.70 7.25
CA ASP A 52 7.85 -7.13 8.59
C ASP A 52 6.84 -6.78 9.71
N ASP A 53 5.84 -5.98 9.37
CA ASP A 53 4.77 -5.51 10.24
C ASP A 53 3.71 -6.57 10.59
N TRP A 54 3.86 -7.83 10.15
CA TRP A 54 2.84 -8.88 10.36
C TRP A 54 2.35 -9.01 11.84
N TYR A 55 3.23 -8.73 12.80
CA TYR A 55 2.89 -8.75 14.23
C TYR A 55 2.09 -7.50 14.66
N MET A 56 2.40 -6.34 14.08
CA MET A 56 1.61 -5.11 14.27
C MET A 56 0.31 -5.15 13.47
N ASP A 57 0.24 -5.98 12.42
CA ASP A 57 -0.92 -6.16 11.56
C ASP A 57 -2.12 -6.76 12.30
N GLY A 58 -1.91 -7.51 13.39
CA GLY A 58 -3.03 -8.00 14.19
C GLY A 58 -3.94 -6.87 14.69
N LYS A 59 -3.35 -5.76 15.17
CA LYS A 59 -4.11 -4.61 15.68
C LYS A 59 -4.70 -3.75 14.57
N THR A 60 -3.95 -3.55 13.47
CA THR A 60 -4.46 -2.81 12.31
C THR A 60 -5.57 -3.60 11.61
N LEU A 61 -5.51 -4.94 11.59
CA LEU A 61 -6.57 -5.82 11.08
C LEU A 61 -7.86 -5.67 11.88
N TYR A 62 -7.81 -5.60 13.22
CA TYR A 62 -9.01 -5.35 14.02
C TYR A 62 -9.58 -3.95 13.79
N GLN A 63 -8.71 -2.93 13.68
CA GLN A 63 -9.13 -1.57 13.35
C GLN A 63 -9.73 -1.48 11.94
N ASP A 64 -9.22 -2.27 11.00
CA ASP A 64 -9.73 -2.34 9.64
C ASP A 64 -11.07 -3.07 9.56
N ALA A 65 -11.20 -4.18 10.29
CA ALA A 65 -12.45 -4.95 10.36
C ALA A 65 -13.58 -4.15 11.02
N SER A 66 -13.32 -3.31 12.01
CA SER A 66 -14.35 -2.48 12.64
C SER A 66 -14.90 -1.40 11.70
N ARG A 67 -14.07 -0.85 10.79
CA ARG A 67 -14.48 0.13 9.78
C ARG A 67 -15.35 -0.49 8.69
N ASP A 68 -15.01 -1.71 8.28
CA ASP A 68 -15.79 -2.48 7.31
C ASP A 68 -17.10 -2.99 7.94
N LYS A 69 -17.08 -3.35 9.23
CA LYS A 69 -18.30 -3.66 9.98
C LYS A 69 -19.20 -2.43 10.11
N LEU A 70 -18.64 -1.26 10.37
CA LEU A 70 -19.42 -0.03 10.48
C LEU A 70 -20.12 0.32 9.15
N SER A 71 -19.47 0.13 8.00
CA SER A 71 -20.15 0.35 6.70
C SER A 71 -21.30 -0.64 6.48
N HIS A 72 -21.17 -1.88 6.96
CA HIS A 72 -22.21 -2.89 6.98
C HIS A 72 -23.38 -2.53 7.91
N ASP A 73 -23.09 -2.19 9.18
CA ASP A 73 -24.09 -1.80 10.19
C ASP A 73 -24.88 -0.53 9.80
N LEU A 74 -24.24 0.38 9.06
CA LEU A 74 -24.86 1.58 8.49
C LEU A 74 -25.57 1.31 7.15
N GLY A 75 -25.39 0.14 6.55
CA GLY A 75 -25.98 -0.26 5.27
C GLY A 75 -25.56 0.63 4.10
N ILE A 76 -24.33 1.17 4.14
CA ILE A 76 -23.84 2.15 3.17
C ILE A 76 -23.42 1.43 1.89
N SER A 77 -23.81 1.97 0.75
CA SER A 77 -23.31 1.52 -0.56
C SER A 77 -22.88 2.71 -1.39
N GLY A 78 -22.24 2.47 -2.53
CA GLY A 78 -21.94 3.57 -3.44
C GLY A 78 -21.59 3.15 -4.84
N ILE A 79 -21.63 4.11 -5.75
CA ILE A 79 -21.25 3.92 -7.14
C ILE A 79 -20.16 4.92 -7.48
N MET A 80 -18.98 4.41 -7.83
CA MET A 80 -17.89 5.21 -8.38
C MET A 80 -17.98 5.20 -9.90
N ARG A 81 -17.95 6.39 -10.48
CA ARG A 81 -17.87 6.62 -11.92
C ARG A 81 -16.55 7.27 -12.27
N LEU A 82 -15.78 6.61 -13.13
CA LEU A 82 -14.51 7.07 -13.64
C LEU A 82 -14.70 7.53 -15.09
N THR A 83 -14.46 8.81 -15.36
CA THR A 83 -14.51 9.39 -16.70
C THR A 83 -13.15 9.92 -17.07
N GLN A 84 -12.52 9.34 -18.08
CA GLN A 84 -11.22 9.80 -18.58
C GLN A 84 -11.41 11.10 -19.37
N GLU A 85 -10.63 12.13 -19.02
CA GLU A 85 -10.59 13.44 -19.68
C GLU A 85 -9.12 13.82 -19.87
N ASP A 86 -8.63 13.64 -21.10
CA ASP A 86 -7.22 13.78 -21.49
C ASP A 86 -6.26 12.93 -20.64
N GLN A 87 -5.47 13.58 -19.78
CA GLN A 87 -4.49 12.92 -18.89
C GLN A 87 -5.01 12.71 -17.46
N MET A 88 -6.20 13.22 -17.14
CA MET A 88 -6.81 13.11 -15.82
C MET A 88 -8.06 12.23 -15.91
N THR A 89 -8.37 11.53 -14.83
CA THR A 89 -9.64 10.82 -14.68
C THR A 89 -10.47 11.58 -13.66
N ARG A 90 -11.62 12.09 -14.09
CA ARG A 90 -12.63 12.64 -13.19
C ARG A 90 -13.32 11.48 -12.48
N VAL A 91 -13.33 11.54 -11.16
CA VAL A 91 -13.98 10.57 -10.28
C VAL A 91 -15.23 11.22 -9.71
N ARG A 92 -16.37 10.54 -9.88
CA ARG A 92 -17.61 10.88 -9.17
C ARG A 92 -18.04 9.70 -8.34
N PHE A 93 -18.35 9.91 -7.07
CA PHE A 93 -18.83 8.88 -6.19
C PHE A 93 -20.18 9.27 -5.59
N GLU A 94 -21.16 8.39 -5.75
CA GLU A 94 -22.50 8.54 -5.16
C GLU A 94 -22.58 7.66 -3.90
N LEU A 95 -22.70 8.30 -2.73
CA LEU A 95 -22.79 7.64 -1.42
C LEU A 95 -24.25 7.39 -1.04
N ASN A 96 -24.68 6.13 -1.04
CA ASN A 96 -26.06 5.77 -0.77
C ASN A 96 -26.22 5.24 0.65
N TYR A 97 -27.19 5.82 1.37
CA TYR A 97 -27.66 5.32 2.66
C TYR A 97 -28.97 4.54 2.49
N PRO A 98 -29.33 3.67 3.45
CA PRO A 98 -30.59 2.94 3.43
C PRO A 98 -31.79 3.89 3.36
N ALA A 99 -32.84 3.47 2.63
CA ALA A 99 -34.06 4.27 2.45
C ALA A 99 -34.70 4.69 3.79
N GLN A 100 -34.61 3.83 4.80
CA GLN A 100 -35.12 4.12 6.14
C GLN A 100 -34.35 5.28 6.80
N SER A 101 -33.02 5.28 6.71
CA SER A 101 -32.18 6.35 7.26
C SER A 101 -32.38 7.69 6.55
N LEU A 102 -32.62 7.66 5.23
CA LEU A 102 -32.97 8.85 4.46
C LEU A 102 -34.33 9.41 4.87
N ALA A 103 -35.32 8.53 5.14
CA ALA A 103 -36.66 8.95 5.54
C ALA A 103 -36.71 9.53 6.96
N THR A 104 -35.95 8.96 7.90
CA THR A 104 -35.90 9.43 9.30
C THR A 104 -34.86 10.52 9.53
N GLN A 105 -33.99 10.80 8.55
CA GLN A 105 -32.81 11.65 8.69
C GLN A 105 -31.90 11.24 9.86
N THR A 106 -31.88 9.94 10.16
CA THR A 106 -31.07 9.36 11.24
C THR A 106 -30.39 8.07 10.77
N PHE A 107 -29.20 7.81 11.30
CA PHE A 107 -28.53 6.53 11.15
C PHE A 107 -29.25 5.42 11.94
N SER A 108 -28.86 4.16 11.74
CA SER A 108 -29.40 2.99 12.45
C SER A 108 -29.22 3.07 13.98
N ASP A 109 -28.24 3.83 14.45
CA ASP A 109 -27.95 4.10 15.87
C ASP A 109 -28.76 5.27 16.47
N GLY A 110 -29.61 5.95 15.68
CA GLY A 110 -30.41 7.09 16.09
C GLY A 110 -29.71 8.45 16.03
N THR A 111 -28.44 8.51 15.61
CA THR A 111 -27.73 9.79 15.43
C THR A 111 -28.17 10.50 14.14
N PRO A 112 -28.08 11.84 14.06
CA PRO A 112 -28.47 12.59 12.85
C PRO A 112 -27.65 12.20 11.62
N LEU A 113 -28.33 11.93 10.50
CA LEU A 113 -27.68 11.59 9.24
C LEU A 113 -26.93 12.81 8.70
N THR A 114 -25.59 12.72 8.68
CA THR A 114 -24.72 13.77 8.13
C THR A 114 -23.82 13.18 7.06
N TYR A 115 -23.80 13.81 5.88
CA TYR A 115 -22.85 13.47 4.83
C TYR A 115 -21.46 14.03 5.20
N PRO A 116 -20.39 13.20 5.16
CA PRO A 116 -19.03 13.67 5.37
C PRO A 116 -18.65 14.78 4.39
N LYS A 117 -17.84 15.75 4.83
CA LYS A 117 -17.37 16.85 3.96
C LYS A 117 -16.40 16.36 2.88
N SER A 118 -15.67 15.30 3.19
CA SER A 118 -14.68 14.70 2.31
C SER A 118 -14.62 13.20 2.51
N LEU A 119 -14.21 12.48 1.47
CA LEU A 119 -13.93 11.05 1.52
C LEU A 119 -12.51 10.80 1.03
N SER A 120 -11.78 9.96 1.75
CA SER A 120 -10.45 9.50 1.35
C SER A 120 -10.58 8.33 0.38
N VAL A 121 -9.87 8.41 -0.74
CA VAL A 121 -9.82 7.35 -1.74
C VAL A 121 -8.40 6.85 -1.88
N ARG A 122 -8.25 5.53 -1.86
CA ARG A 122 -7.00 4.83 -2.14
C ARG A 122 -7.21 3.85 -3.27
N ILE A 123 -6.36 3.96 -4.29
CA ILE A 123 -6.31 3.08 -5.45
C ILE A 123 -4.94 2.41 -5.42
N SER A 124 -4.88 1.16 -5.00
CA SER A 124 -3.62 0.40 -4.90
C SER A 124 -3.49 -0.62 -6.01
N HIS A 125 -2.38 -0.56 -6.75
CA HIS A 125 -2.06 -1.53 -7.79
C HIS A 125 -1.67 -2.87 -7.16
N ALA A 126 -1.98 -3.98 -7.82
CA ALA A 126 -1.73 -5.30 -7.24
C ALA A 126 -0.26 -5.64 -6.98
N THR A 127 0.68 -5.00 -7.69
CA THR A 127 2.13 -5.34 -7.64
C THR A 127 3.08 -4.16 -7.80
N ASP A 128 2.60 -2.92 -7.92
CA ASP A 128 3.43 -1.79 -8.34
C ASP A 128 3.01 -0.52 -7.61
N ASN A 129 3.68 -0.24 -6.49
CA ASN A 129 3.33 0.88 -5.62
C ASN A 129 3.50 2.24 -6.31
N ASP A 130 4.30 2.34 -7.38
CA ASP A 130 4.44 3.59 -8.14
C ASP A 130 3.15 3.93 -8.92
N LYS A 131 2.24 2.96 -9.06
CA LYS A 131 0.92 3.12 -9.66
C LYS A 131 -0.20 3.35 -8.63
N ASP A 132 0.14 3.41 -7.35
CA ASP A 132 -0.82 3.70 -6.29
C ASP A 132 -1.20 5.18 -6.31
N ARG A 133 -2.48 5.46 -6.09
CA ARG A 133 -3.02 6.82 -6.08
C ARG A 133 -3.92 7.00 -4.86
N ASP A 134 -3.50 7.92 -3.99
CA ASP A 134 -4.29 8.38 -2.86
C ASP A 134 -4.75 9.81 -3.13
N PHE A 135 -6.04 10.08 -2.95
CA PHE A 135 -6.62 11.40 -3.14
C PHE A 135 -7.87 11.56 -2.27
N ILE A 136 -8.33 12.80 -2.15
CA ILE A 136 -9.53 13.15 -1.40
C ILE A 136 -10.62 13.57 -2.39
N MET A 137 -11.82 13.05 -2.21
CA MET A 137 -13.01 13.55 -2.88
C MET A 137 -13.73 14.54 -1.96
N THR A 138 -14.17 15.66 -2.52
CA THR A 138 -14.92 16.68 -1.78
C THR A 138 -16.41 16.47 -2.02
N HIS A 139 -17.20 16.59 -0.95
CA HIS A 139 -18.66 16.60 -1.03
C HIS A 139 -19.12 17.75 -1.91
N GLN A 140 -20.03 17.45 -2.83
CA GLN A 140 -20.60 18.43 -3.76
C GLN A 140 -22.02 18.75 -3.30
N THR A 141 -23.01 18.14 -3.94
CA THR A 141 -24.43 18.27 -3.59
C THR A 141 -25.02 16.90 -3.30
N ASP A 142 -26.02 16.87 -2.42
CA ASP A 142 -26.78 15.67 -2.06
C ASP A 142 -25.87 14.52 -1.60
N ASN A 143 -25.81 13.43 -2.37
CA ASN A 143 -25.02 12.25 -2.09
C ASN A 143 -23.73 12.16 -2.93
N SER A 144 -23.38 13.22 -3.65
CA SER A 144 -22.30 13.19 -4.63
C SER A 144 -20.98 13.75 -4.11
N TYR A 145 -19.90 13.08 -4.49
CA TYR A 145 -18.52 13.44 -4.20
C TYR A 145 -17.74 13.49 -5.50
N ALA A 146 -16.80 14.43 -5.61
CA ALA A 146 -15.97 14.57 -6.80
C ALA A 146 -14.49 14.71 -6.44
N GLY A 147 -13.65 14.15 -7.31
CA GLY A 147 -12.20 14.27 -7.26
C GLY A 147 -11.59 14.01 -8.64
N GLU A 148 -10.27 14.18 -8.74
CA GLU A 148 -9.53 13.92 -9.97
C GLU A 148 -8.27 13.13 -9.63
N VAL A 149 -7.95 12.16 -10.49
CA VAL A 149 -6.79 11.29 -10.29
C VAL A 149 -6.18 10.93 -11.64
N LYS A 150 -4.85 10.84 -11.69
CA LYS A 150 -4.13 10.35 -12.87
C LYS A 150 -4.00 8.83 -12.78
N LEU A 151 -4.81 8.13 -13.58
CA LEU A 151 -4.72 6.68 -13.74
C LEU A 151 -3.87 6.30 -14.94
N ASP A 152 -3.17 5.18 -14.81
CA ASP A 152 -2.46 4.58 -15.93
C ASP A 152 -3.47 3.92 -16.90
N PRO A 153 -3.29 4.09 -18.22
CA PRO A 153 -4.22 3.55 -19.21
C PRO A 153 -4.10 2.03 -19.38
N THR A 154 -3.00 1.44 -18.87
CA THR A 154 -2.72 0.01 -19.00
C THR A 154 -3.65 -0.81 -18.13
N PRO A 155 -4.38 -1.79 -18.69
CA PRO A 155 -5.27 -2.62 -17.90
C PRO A 155 -4.54 -3.41 -16.82
N ALA A 156 -4.94 -3.25 -15.56
CA ALA A 156 -4.38 -3.97 -14.43
C ALA A 156 -5.38 -4.12 -13.28
N LYS A 157 -5.08 -5.03 -12.35
CA LYS A 157 -5.88 -5.25 -11.13
C LYS A 157 -5.54 -4.18 -10.09
N TYR A 158 -6.57 -3.51 -9.59
CA TYR A 158 -6.47 -2.53 -8.51
C TYR A 158 -7.40 -2.88 -7.35
N TYR A 159 -6.98 -2.51 -6.15
CA TYR A 159 -7.79 -2.48 -4.94
C TYR A 159 -8.21 -1.04 -4.68
N LEU A 160 -9.52 -0.83 -4.57
CA LEU A 160 -10.15 0.46 -4.41
C LEU A 160 -10.72 0.54 -3.01
N GLN A 161 -10.42 1.62 -2.33
CA GLN A 161 -10.92 1.91 -1.01
C GLN A 161 -11.51 3.32 -1.01
N VAL A 162 -12.73 3.44 -0.48
CA VAL A 162 -13.34 4.74 -0.13
C VAL A 162 -13.61 4.72 1.37
N SER A 163 -13.10 5.70 2.09
CA SER A 163 -13.33 5.82 3.53
C SER A 163 -13.77 7.21 3.95
N ASN A 164 -14.57 7.25 5.00
CA ASN A 164 -14.76 8.44 5.79
C ASN A 164 -13.76 8.39 6.95
N ASP A 165 -13.00 9.47 7.17
CA ASP A 165 -12.02 9.55 8.26
C ASP A 165 -12.50 10.47 9.41
N ASP A 166 -13.74 10.98 9.32
CA ASP A 166 -14.41 11.73 10.39
C ASP A 166 -14.97 10.80 11.50
N ASP A 167 -15.87 11.30 12.35
CA ASP A 167 -16.43 10.59 13.52
C ASP A 167 -16.97 9.18 13.22
N LYS A 168 -17.57 8.99 12.05
CA LYS A 168 -18.02 7.67 11.56
C LYS A 168 -17.00 7.12 10.61
N ASN A 169 -15.89 6.61 11.15
CA ASN A 169 -14.78 6.07 10.39
C ASN A 169 -15.12 4.72 9.73
N TRP A 170 -15.93 4.76 8.66
CA TRP A 170 -16.31 3.59 7.88
C TRP A 170 -15.44 3.46 6.63
N ARG A 171 -15.38 2.24 6.10
CA ARG A 171 -14.64 1.93 4.87
C ARG A 171 -15.47 1.05 3.93
N LEU A 172 -15.39 1.34 2.64
CA LEU A 172 -15.88 0.51 1.55
C LEU A 172 -14.69 0.09 0.69
N VAL A 173 -14.63 -1.21 0.37
CA VAL A 173 -13.55 -1.79 -0.44
C VAL A 173 -14.11 -2.51 -1.65
N GLN A 174 -13.40 -2.44 -2.76
CA GLN A 174 -13.70 -3.17 -3.99
C GLN A 174 -12.41 -3.50 -4.74
N HIS A 175 -12.41 -4.51 -5.58
CA HIS A 175 -11.29 -4.79 -6.48
C HIS A 175 -11.79 -4.91 -7.91
N GLU A 176 -11.08 -4.27 -8.84
CA GLU A 176 -11.49 -4.21 -10.24
C GLU A 176 -10.28 -4.18 -11.17
N ASN A 177 -10.50 -4.56 -12.42
CA ASN A 177 -9.55 -4.28 -13.48
C ASN A 177 -9.86 -2.89 -14.03
N LEU A 178 -8.95 -1.93 -13.81
CA LEU A 178 -9.04 -0.59 -14.39
C LEU A 178 -8.33 -0.57 -15.74
N PRO A 179 -8.74 0.28 -16.71
CA PRO A 179 -9.81 1.28 -16.61
C PRO A 179 -11.22 0.65 -16.70
N LYS A 180 -12.09 1.00 -15.74
CA LYS A 180 -13.50 0.61 -15.70
C LYS A 180 -14.36 1.83 -15.38
N GLN A 181 -15.46 2.02 -16.10
CA GLN A 181 -16.25 3.25 -15.98
C GLN A 181 -17.13 3.29 -14.72
N ASN A 182 -17.78 2.18 -14.37
CA ASN A 182 -18.72 2.11 -13.25
C ASN A 182 -18.33 0.99 -12.30
N ILE A 183 -18.20 1.32 -11.02
CA ILE A 183 -17.74 0.41 -9.98
C ILE A 183 -18.71 0.51 -8.80
N ALA A 184 -19.35 -0.60 -8.47
CA ALA A 184 -20.28 -0.68 -7.36
C ALA A 184 -19.54 -1.09 -6.08
N PHE A 185 -19.75 -0.33 -5.03
CA PHE A 185 -19.28 -0.60 -3.67
C PHE A 185 -20.46 -1.05 -2.84
N VAL A 186 -20.33 -2.23 -2.24
CA VAL A 186 -21.28 -2.80 -1.30
C VAL A 186 -20.54 -3.21 -0.03
N PRO A 187 -21.18 -3.22 1.14
CA PRO A 187 -20.58 -3.74 2.35
C PRO A 187 -20.14 -5.19 2.19
N LEU A 188 -19.16 -5.61 2.98
CA LEU A 188 -18.68 -6.99 2.96
C LEU A 188 -19.77 -7.94 3.49
N ALA A 189 -20.19 -8.89 2.65
CA ALA A 189 -21.18 -9.90 3.00
C ALA A 189 -20.73 -10.86 4.13
N SER A 190 -19.43 -10.90 4.45
CA SER A 190 -18.91 -11.72 5.55
C SER A 190 -19.52 -11.35 6.91
N PHE A 191 -20.03 -10.12 7.07
CA PHE A 191 -20.71 -9.69 8.30
C PHE A 191 -22.18 -10.12 8.37
N ASP A 192 -22.78 -10.59 7.25
CA ASP A 192 -24.11 -11.20 7.28
C ASP A 192 -24.10 -12.54 8.04
N GLU A 193 -22.97 -13.26 7.98
CA GLU A 193 -22.78 -14.57 8.58
C GLU A 193 -22.42 -14.54 10.07
N GLU A 194 -22.13 -13.39 10.69
CA GLU A 194 -21.79 -13.28 12.13
C GLU A 194 -22.94 -13.74 13.06
N ARG A 195 -24.14 -13.98 12.54
CA ARG A 195 -25.24 -14.66 13.26
C ARG A 195 -25.23 -16.18 13.17
N SER A 196 -24.38 -16.78 12.34
CA SER A 196 -24.14 -18.21 12.30
C SER A 196 -22.95 -18.51 13.18
N ALA A 197 -23.20 -19.09 14.36
CA ALA A 197 -22.15 -19.55 15.25
C ALA A 197 -21.05 -20.26 14.46
N LEU A 198 -19.79 -19.83 14.63
CA LEU A 198 -18.63 -20.50 14.05
C LEU A 198 -18.78 -22.02 14.29
N PRO A 199 -18.69 -22.87 13.25
CA PRO A 199 -18.85 -24.30 13.44
C PRO A 199 -17.83 -24.78 14.48
N ASP A 200 -18.28 -25.54 15.48
CA ASP A 200 -17.43 -26.01 16.58
C ASP A 200 -16.21 -26.78 16.05
N GLN A 201 -15.06 -26.11 16.07
CA GLN A 201 -13.78 -26.65 15.61
C GLN A 201 -13.14 -27.60 16.63
N ARG A 202 -13.73 -27.81 17.83
CA ARG A 202 -13.18 -28.75 18.83
C ARG A 202 -13.07 -30.17 18.29
N SER A 203 -13.96 -30.56 17.38
CA SER A 203 -13.97 -31.86 16.71
C SER A 203 -12.79 -32.09 15.75
N ARG A 204 -12.11 -31.02 15.31
CA ARG A 204 -10.95 -31.12 14.40
C ARG A 204 -9.60 -31.18 15.12
N ARG A 205 -9.58 -31.13 16.46
CA ARG A 205 -8.33 -31.38 17.20
C ARG A 205 -7.99 -32.86 17.06
N PRO A 206 -6.81 -33.21 16.53
CA PRO A 206 -6.31 -34.58 16.64
C PRO A 206 -6.30 -34.96 18.12
N SER A 207 -7.01 -36.02 18.48
CA SER A 207 -6.93 -36.59 19.81
C SER A 207 -5.48 -36.96 20.06
N ALA A 208 -4.87 -36.38 21.09
CA ALA A 208 -3.55 -36.75 21.56
C ALA A 208 -3.63 -38.13 22.22
N ASP A 209 -3.84 -39.17 21.43
CA ASP A 209 -3.58 -40.54 21.85
C ASP A 209 -2.08 -40.76 21.74
N LYS A 210 -1.37 -40.44 22.83
CA LYS A 210 0.01 -40.86 23.03
C LYS A 210 -0.03 -42.21 23.75
N SER A 211 -0.09 -43.28 22.97
CA SER A 211 0.34 -44.60 23.40
C SER A 211 1.77 -44.83 22.86
N PHE A 212 2.74 -44.75 23.77
CA PHE A 212 4.09 -45.30 23.64
C PHE A 212 4.42 -46.01 24.95
#